data_AF-A0AAX3SEZ5-F1
#
_entry.id   AF-A0AAX3SEZ5-F1
#
_cell.length_a   1.000
_cell.length_b   1.000
_cell.length_c   1.000
_cell.angle_alpha   90.00
_cell.angle_beta   90.00
_cell.angle_gamma   90.00
#
_symmetry.space_group_name_H-M   'P 1'
#
loop_
_entity.id
_entity.type
_entity.pdbx_description
1 polymer ?
#
loop_
_entity_poly.entity_id
_entity_poly.type
_entity_poly.pdbx_seq_one_letter_code
_entity_poly.pdbx_strand_id
1 'polypeptide(L)' 'MLNDMVWLRQVFLHASAARGIDAPLQVLDRARLKLLRTQVPAYAAGLQAWPARLP' A
#
# COMPACT_ATOMS: atom_id res chain seq x y z
N MET A 1 4.00 -5.62 4.93
CA MET A 1 3.27 -4.33 4.94
C MET A 1 2.28 -4.18 3.79
N LEU A 2 2.67 -4.20 2.51
CA LEU A 2 1.68 -4.08 1.42
C LEU A 2 0.69 -5.28 1.40
N ASN A 3 1.19 -6.48 1.67
CA ASN A 3 0.39 -7.70 1.83
C ASN A 3 -0.64 -7.57 2.96
N ASP A 4 -0.24 -7.02 4.10
CA ASP A 4 -1.13 -6.77 5.25
C ASP A 4 -2.24 -5.77 4.91
N MET A 5 -1.95 -4.72 4.13
CA MET A 5 -2.99 -3.77 3.68
C MET A 5 -3.98 -4.39 2.69
N VAL A 6 -3.56 -5.36 1.87
CA VAL A 6 -4.47 -6.10 0.98
C VAL A 6 -5.43 -6.96 1.79
N TRP A 7 -4.91 -7.66 2.81
CA TRP A 7 -5.74 -8.44 3.74
C TRP A 7 -6.73 -7.55 4.49
N LEU A 8 -6.27 -6.42 5.04
CA LEU A 8 -7.12 -5.47 5.76
C LEU A 8 -8.25 -4.92 4.87
N ARG A 9 -7.95 -4.69 3.58
CA ARG A 9 -8.95 -4.22 2.61
C ARG A 9 -10.04 -5.24 2.36
N GLN A 10 -9.71 -6.53 2.30
CA GLN A 10 -10.72 -7.59 2.15
C GLN A 10 -11.63 -7.68 3.37
N VAL A 11 -11.07 -7.57 4.59
CA VAL A 11 -11.86 -7.56 5.83
C VAL A 11 -12.83 -6.38 5.85
N PHE A 12 -12.36 -5.17 5.51
CA PHE A 12 -13.23 -4.00 5.47
C PHE A 12 -14.24 -4.02 4.32
N LEU A 13 -13.92 -4.64 3.18
CA LEU A 13 -14.89 -4.85 2.09
C LEU A 13 -16.05 -5.72 2.55
N HIS A 14 -15.75 -6.81 3.26
CA HIS A 14 -16.76 -7.69 3.83
C HIS A 14 -17.60 -6.97 4.89
N ALA A 15 -16.96 -6.18 5.76
CA ALA A 15 -17.66 -5.38 6.77
C ALA A 15 -18.52 -4.26 6.15
N SER A 16 -18.07 -3.62 5.06
CA SER A 16 -18.86 -2.61 4.37
C SER A 16 -20.08 -3.21 3.68
N ALA A 17 -19.92 -4.36 3.01
CA ALA A 17 -21.06 -5.08 2.42
C ALA A 17 -22.11 -5.49 3.48
N ALA A 18 -21.67 -5.79 4.71
CA ALA A 18 -22.55 -6.21 5.80
C ALA A 18 -23.18 -5.04 6.61
N ARG A 19 -22.51 -3.88 6.70
CA ARG A 19 -22.93 -2.78 7.59
C ARG A 19 -22.94 -1.38 6.95
N GLY A 20 -22.60 -1.25 5.66
CA GLY A 20 -22.56 0.03 4.94
C GLY A 20 -21.48 0.99 5.45
N ILE A 21 -20.38 0.48 5.97
CA ILE A 21 -19.32 1.29 6.59
C ILE A 21 -18.18 1.50 5.57
N ASP A 22 -18.38 2.45 4.65
CA ASP A 22 -17.45 2.73 3.55
C ASP A 22 -16.27 3.65 3.93
N ALA A 23 -16.41 4.44 5.00
CA ALA A 23 -15.39 5.40 5.43
C ALA A 23 -14.01 4.75 5.77
N PRO A 24 -13.93 3.61 6.47
CA PRO A 24 -12.68 2.92 6.75
C PRO A 24 -11.99 2.39 5.50
N LEU A 25 -12.76 1.95 4.50
CA LEU A 25 -12.23 1.47 3.23
C LEU A 25 -11.52 2.61 2.48
N GLN A 26 -12.13 3.80 2.47
CA GLN A 26 -11.55 5.00 1.86
C GLN A 26 -10.26 5.46 2.55
N VAL A 27 -10.21 5.40 3.89
CA VAL A 27 -9.00 5.73 4.67
C VAL A 27 -7.88 4.74 4.35
N LEU A 28 -8.20 3.46 4.26
CA LEU A 28 -7.23 2.41 3.92
C LEU A 28 -6.69 2.57 2.49
N ASP A 29 -7.55 2.84 1.51
CA ASP A 29 -7.12 3.06 0.12
C ASP A 29 -6.23 4.31 0.00
N ARG A 30 -6.53 5.41 0.73
CA ARG A 30 -5.63 6.58 0.80
C ARG A 30 -4.28 6.25 1.43
N ALA A 31 -4.26 5.48 2.51
CA ALA A 31 -3.03 5.06 3.15
C ALA A 31 -2.19 4.18 2.20
N ARG A 32 -2.83 3.26 1.45
CA ARG A 32 -2.16 2.41 0.46
C ARG A 32 -1.52 3.25 -0.64
N LEU A 33 -2.24 4.25 -1.13
CA LEU A 33 -1.77 5.15 -2.17
C LEU A 33 -0.58 6.01 -1.69
N LYS A 34 -0.62 6.48 -0.44
CA LYS A 34 0.49 7.21 0.19
C LYS A 34 1.72 6.30 0.34
N LEU A 35 1.53 5.07 0.79
CA LEU A 35 2.62 4.10 0.94
C LEU A 35 3.29 3.78 -0.40
N LEU A 36 2.49 3.51 -1.44
CA LEU A 36 2.99 3.28 -2.80
C LEU A 36 3.76 4.50 -3.33
N ARG A 37 3.22 5.71 -3.13
CA ARG A 37 3.89 6.96 -3.51
C ARG A 37 5.18 7.23 -2.75
N THR A 38 5.37 6.71 -1.55
CA THR A 38 6.61 6.87 -0.79
C THR A 38 7.60 5.75 -1.12
N GLN A 39 7.13 4.53 -1.36
CA GLN A 39 7.99 3.40 -1.70
C GLN A 39 8.50 3.45 -3.15
N VAL A 40 7.73 3.96 -4.11
CA VAL A 40 8.20 4.07 -5.51
C VAL A 40 9.43 5.00 -5.64
N PRO A 41 9.45 6.22 -5.05
CA PRO A 41 10.64 7.05 -5.00
C PRO A 41 11.77 6.42 -4.20
N ALA A 42 11.48 5.75 -3.07
CA ALA A 42 12.51 5.11 -2.26
C ALA A 42 13.16 3.92 -2.99
N TYR A 43 12.37 3.13 -3.73
CA TYR A 43 12.85 2.05 -4.58
C TYR A 43 13.64 2.60 -5.77
N ALA A 44 13.14 3.65 -6.44
CA ALA A 44 13.86 4.30 -7.55
C ALA A 44 15.18 4.93 -7.07
N ALA A 45 15.20 5.57 -5.90
CA ALA A 45 16.39 6.11 -5.28
C ALA A 45 17.37 5.00 -4.85
N GLY A 46 16.87 3.91 -4.29
CA GLY A 46 17.67 2.72 -3.96
C GLY A 46 18.24 2.02 -5.19
N LEU A 47 17.51 2.01 -6.31
CA LEU A 47 17.95 1.47 -7.60
C LEU A 47 19.00 2.37 -8.25
N GLN A 48 18.85 3.70 -8.14
CA GLN A 48 19.81 4.69 -8.66
C GLN A 48 21.08 4.79 -7.78
N ALA A 49 20.96 4.44 -6.49
CA ALA A 49 22.08 4.29 -5.55
C ALA A 49 22.69 2.89 -5.57
N TRP A 50 22.14 1.94 -6.33
CA TRP A 50 22.73 0.61 -6.48
C TRP A 50 24.00 0.74 -7.33
N PRO A 51 25.19 0.43 -6.79
CA PRO A 51 26.40 0.54 -7.59
C PRO A 51 26.33 -0.53 -8.69
N ALA A 52 26.67 -0.13 -9.91
CA ALA A 52 27.10 -1.01 -10.98
C ALA A 52 28.43 -1.72 -10.60
N ARG A 53 28.45 -2.43 -9.47
CA ARG A 53 29.44 -3.45 -9.13
C ARG A 53 28.74 -4.80 -9.22
N LEU A 54 28.48 -5.20 -10.45
CA LEU A 54 28.51 -6.62 -10.79
C LEU A 54 29.96 -6.90 -11.26
N PRO A 55 30.59 -7.98 -10.80
CA PRO A 55 31.95 -8.36 -11.21
C PRO A 55 32.06 -8.62 -12.71
#